data_AF-A0A7X1HNZ5-F1
#
_entry.id   AF-A0A7X1HNZ5-F1
#
_cell.length_a   1.000
_cell.length_b   1.000
_cell.length_c   1.000
_cell.angle_alpha   90.00
_cell.angle_beta   90.00
_cell.angle_gamma   90.00
#
_symmetry.space_group_name_H-M   'P 1'
#
loop_
_entity.id
_entity.type
_entity.pdbx_description
1 polymer ?
#
loop_
_entity_poly.entity_id
_entity_poly.type
_entity_poly.pdbx_seq_one_letter_code
_entity_poly.pdbx_strand_id
1 'polypeptide(L)'
;MKKEEFISYAQEVILTVLKITSTQLDKLREMGDISGEEILTEKVLLPYEKIYGALLEMKVDKMNEEEFNSFKDMVEEIREKNRLPLEKIQETLKKREELKNKSGAIVVKRFFKYNLNRLLDKKDKILNRYNQLATEEQNLENLLKDTIQEEEQFDIIYKLQPVREKLRDTEDKYLVVEKDINQLKKKLESKWPYEIYGVVSEEELLETYKEAFKMED
;
A
#
# COMPACT_ATOMS: atom_id res chain seq x y z
N MET A 1 26.68 -2.11 -21.56
CA MET A 1 25.50 -2.66 -20.87
C MET A 1 24.54 -3.19 -21.92
N LYS A 2 24.13 -4.45 -21.84
CA LYS A 2 23.10 -5.04 -22.72
C LYS A 2 21.73 -4.40 -22.45
N LYS A 3 20.78 -4.53 -23.39
CA LYS A 3 19.43 -3.95 -23.25
C LYS A 3 18.70 -4.43 -21.98
N GLU A 4 18.79 -5.72 -21.68
CA GLU A 4 18.18 -6.33 -20.49
C GLU A 4 18.84 -5.88 -19.19
N GLU A 5 20.16 -5.82 -19.16
CA GLU A 5 20.92 -5.26 -18.03
C GLU A 5 20.53 -3.79 -17.76
N PHE A 6 20.25 -3.04 -18.83
CA PHE A 6 19.82 -1.65 -18.73
C PHE A 6 18.41 -1.49 -18.13
N ILE A 7 17.48 -2.42 -18.38
CA ILE A 7 16.18 -2.39 -17.69
C ILE A 7 16.39 -2.52 -16.19
N SER A 8 17.17 -3.50 -15.73
CA SER A 8 17.41 -3.70 -14.30
C SER A 8 18.04 -2.46 -13.68
N TYR A 9 18.99 -1.84 -14.38
CA TYR A 9 19.57 -0.57 -13.99
C TYR A 9 18.54 0.56 -13.89
N ALA A 10 17.71 0.75 -14.92
CA ALA A 10 16.66 1.76 -14.92
C ALA A 10 15.66 1.54 -13.76
N GLN A 11 15.24 0.29 -13.54
CA GLN A 11 14.38 -0.06 -12.42
C GLN A 11 15.01 0.32 -11.07
N GLU A 12 16.32 0.08 -10.88
CA GLU A 12 17.01 0.43 -9.64
C GLU A 12 17.13 1.94 -9.44
N VAL A 13 17.38 2.71 -10.51
CA VAL A 13 17.37 4.18 -10.45
C VAL A 13 16.01 4.66 -9.95
N ILE A 14 14.91 4.19 -10.54
CA ILE A 14 13.56 4.63 -10.16
C ILE A 14 13.19 4.14 -8.75
N LEU A 15 13.53 2.90 -8.37
CA LEU A 15 13.31 2.38 -7.02
C LEU A 15 14.05 3.20 -5.96
N THR A 16 15.27 3.64 -6.27
CA THR A 16 16.06 4.48 -5.36
C THR A 16 15.39 5.83 -5.15
N VAL A 17 14.88 6.46 -6.22
CA VAL A 17 14.09 7.71 -6.10
C VAL A 17 12.85 7.48 -5.25
N LEU A 18 12.07 6.42 -5.53
CA LEU A 18 10.87 6.08 -4.76
C LEU A 18 11.15 5.84 -3.27
N LYS A 19 12.28 5.20 -2.94
CA LYS A 19 12.71 4.98 -1.55
C LYS A 19 13.00 6.31 -0.84
N ILE A 20 13.74 7.21 -1.50
CA ILE A 20 14.04 8.54 -0.97
C ILE A 20 12.75 9.33 -0.75
N THR A 21 11.86 9.35 -1.76
CA THR A 21 10.56 10.03 -1.68
C THR A 21 9.70 9.46 -0.57
N SER A 22 9.65 8.14 -0.39
CA SER A 22 8.92 7.50 0.71
C SER A 22 9.44 7.96 2.08
N THR A 23 10.76 8.02 2.24
CA THR A 23 11.38 8.49 3.49
C THR A 23 11.07 9.96 3.76
N GLN A 24 10.99 10.79 2.72
CA GLN A 24 10.59 12.20 2.84
C GLN A 24 9.11 12.34 3.21
N LEU A 25 8.23 11.52 2.62
CA LEU A 25 6.81 11.50 2.98
C LEU A 25 6.60 11.13 4.45
N ASP A 26 7.34 10.15 4.96
CA ASP A 26 7.23 9.75 6.37
C ASP A 26 7.62 10.90 7.31
N LYS A 27 8.68 11.66 6.98
CA LYS A 27 9.06 12.87 7.73
C LYS A 27 7.98 13.97 7.68
N LEU A 28 7.36 14.19 6.52
CA LEU A 28 6.29 15.18 6.38
C LEU A 28 5.08 14.81 7.23
N ARG A 29 4.72 13.52 7.28
CA ARG A 29 3.66 13.00 8.16
C ARG A 29 3.99 13.20 9.63
N GLU A 30 5.22 12.90 10.04
CA GLU A 30 5.68 13.12 11.42
C GLU A 30 5.61 14.60 11.83
N MET A 31 5.87 15.50 10.87
CA MET A 31 5.76 16.95 11.08
C MET A 31 4.32 17.48 10.97
N GLY A 32 3.36 16.67 10.53
CA GLY A 32 1.99 17.09 10.26
C GLY A 32 1.84 18.02 9.05
N ASP A 33 2.82 18.05 8.14
CA ASP A 33 2.77 18.86 6.92
C ASP A 33 1.97 18.15 5.81
N ILE A 34 0.65 18.25 5.93
CA ILE A 34 -0.32 17.67 4.98
C ILE A 34 -0.10 18.22 3.57
N SER A 35 0.20 19.52 3.46
CA SER A 35 0.37 20.18 2.16
C SER A 35 1.62 19.70 1.43
N GLY A 36 2.74 19.58 2.15
CA GLY A 36 3.97 19.01 1.63
C GLY A 36 3.80 17.54 1.24
N GLU A 37 3.09 16.75 2.05
CA GLU A 37 2.80 15.35 1.76
C GLU A 37 2.01 15.20 0.44
N GLU A 38 0.97 16.01 0.25
CA GLU A 38 0.13 15.99 -0.95
C GLU A 38 0.93 16.38 -2.20
N ILE A 39 1.66 17.50 -2.14
CA ILE A 39 2.50 17.97 -3.26
C ILE A 39 3.54 16.92 -3.64
N LEU A 40 4.24 16.35 -2.65
CA LEU A 40 5.28 15.35 -2.92
C LEU A 40 4.69 14.05 -3.48
N THR A 41 3.51 13.65 -3.00
CA THR A 41 2.77 12.49 -3.52
C THR A 41 2.39 12.70 -4.98
N GLU A 42 1.75 13.82 -5.31
CA GLU A 42 1.24 14.08 -6.65
C GLU A 42 2.33 14.37 -7.69
N LYS A 43 3.32 15.20 -7.32
CA LYS A 43 4.32 15.72 -8.27
C LYS A 43 5.54 14.82 -8.41
N VAL A 44 5.78 13.93 -7.45
CA VAL A 44 6.98 13.09 -7.43
C VAL A 44 6.60 11.61 -7.33
N LEU A 45 5.96 11.18 -6.25
CA LEU A 45 5.72 9.76 -6.01
C LEU A 45 4.91 9.10 -7.14
N LEU A 46 3.75 9.66 -7.49
CA LEU A 46 2.88 9.08 -8.51
C LEU A 46 3.51 9.03 -9.91
N PRO A 47 4.21 10.09 -10.40
CA PRO A 47 4.97 9.99 -11.63
C PRO A 47 6.02 8.87 -11.64
N TYR A 48 6.85 8.76 -10.59
CA TYR A 48 7.87 7.71 -10.53
C TYR A 48 7.27 6.31 -10.34
N GLU A 49 6.15 6.18 -9.63
CA GLU A 49 5.39 4.91 -9.53
C GLU A 49 4.91 4.45 -10.92
N LYS A 50 4.39 5.37 -11.74
CA LYS A 50 3.99 5.06 -13.13
C LYS A 50 5.18 4.65 -13.99
N ILE A 51 6.30 5.36 -13.90
CA ILE A 51 7.53 4.99 -14.64
C ILE A 51 7.97 3.59 -14.22
N TYR A 52 8.03 3.31 -12.93
CA TYR A 52 8.41 1.99 -12.43
C TYR A 52 7.48 0.88 -12.94
N GLY A 53 6.16 1.10 -12.90
CA GLY A 53 5.18 0.19 -13.46
C GLY A 53 5.43 -0.09 -14.95
N ALA A 54 5.66 0.95 -15.74
CA ALA A 54 5.97 0.81 -17.17
C ALA A 54 7.27 0.02 -17.40
N LEU A 55 8.30 0.23 -16.58
CA LEU A 55 9.57 -0.51 -16.66
C LEU A 55 9.42 -2.01 -16.37
N LEU A 56 8.45 -2.41 -15.55
CA LEU A 56 8.20 -3.83 -15.25
C LEU A 56 7.58 -4.59 -16.42
N GLU A 57 6.87 -3.90 -17.31
CA GLU A 57 6.17 -4.47 -18.47
C GLU A 57 6.91 -4.25 -19.79
N MET A 58 8.00 -3.47 -19.74
CA MET A 58 8.75 -3.04 -20.92
C MET A 58 9.43 -4.19 -21.65
N LYS A 59 9.27 -4.23 -22.97
CA LYS A 59 9.90 -5.19 -23.88
C LYS A 59 10.98 -4.51 -24.73
N VAL A 60 12.16 -4.30 -24.13
CA VAL A 60 13.29 -3.60 -24.77
C VAL A 60 13.86 -4.31 -26.00
N ASP A 61 13.61 -5.61 -26.14
CA ASP A 61 13.95 -6.40 -27.32
C ASP A 61 13.30 -5.87 -28.60
N LYS A 62 12.13 -5.22 -28.47
CA LYS A 62 11.36 -4.66 -29.59
C LYS A 62 11.74 -3.23 -29.96
N MET A 63 12.52 -2.55 -29.13
CA MET A 63 12.90 -1.15 -29.37
C MET A 63 13.98 -1.07 -30.44
N ASN A 64 13.86 -0.10 -31.35
CA ASN A 64 14.95 0.26 -32.24
C ASN A 64 16.07 0.97 -31.45
N GLU A 65 17.21 1.25 -32.10
CA GLU A 65 18.36 1.85 -31.40
C GLU A 65 18.11 3.29 -30.95
N GLU A 66 17.37 4.09 -31.73
CA GLU A 66 17.06 5.48 -31.42
C GLU A 66 16.13 5.58 -30.21
N GLU A 67 15.06 4.79 -30.18
CA GLU A 67 14.14 4.66 -29.05
C GLU A 67 14.89 4.24 -27.78
N PHE A 68 15.79 3.26 -27.90
CA PHE A 68 16.55 2.75 -26.77
C PHE A 68 17.56 3.78 -26.24
N ASN A 69 18.21 4.56 -27.11
CA ASN A 69 19.13 5.62 -26.70
C ASN A 69 18.38 6.78 -26.03
N SER A 70 17.23 7.20 -26.58
CA SER A 70 16.38 8.22 -25.92
C SER A 70 15.92 7.77 -24.53
N PHE A 71 15.53 6.50 -24.39
CA PHE A 71 15.19 5.93 -23.09
C PHE A 71 16.38 5.93 -22.11
N LYS A 72 17.59 5.60 -22.59
CA LYS A 72 18.80 5.68 -21.77
C LYS A 72 19.06 7.08 -21.25
N ASP A 73 19.01 8.07 -22.13
CA ASP A 73 19.27 9.46 -21.79
C ASP A 73 18.27 9.96 -20.74
N MET A 74 16.99 9.58 -20.87
CA MET A 74 15.96 9.90 -19.88
C MET A 74 16.28 9.31 -18.50
N VAL A 75 16.71 8.05 -18.42
CA VAL A 75 17.05 7.39 -17.14
C VAL A 75 18.28 8.02 -16.51
N GLU A 76 19.31 8.35 -17.30
CA GLU A 76 20.49 9.05 -16.80
C GLU A 76 20.15 10.46 -16.31
N GLU A 77 19.33 11.21 -17.03
CA GLU A 77 18.86 12.53 -16.60
C GLU A 77 18.13 12.44 -15.26
N ILE A 78 17.28 11.42 -15.07
CA ILE A 78 16.62 11.15 -13.78
C ILE A 78 17.66 10.86 -12.70
N ARG A 79 18.64 9.98 -12.97
CA ARG A 79 19.70 9.63 -12.01
C ARG A 79 20.46 10.88 -11.57
N GLU A 80 20.88 11.71 -12.52
CA GLU A 80 21.67 12.92 -12.28
C GLU A 80 20.87 14.00 -11.54
N LYS A 81 19.62 14.26 -11.96
CA LYS A 81 18.73 15.19 -11.25
C LYS A 81 18.51 14.81 -9.79
N ASN A 82 18.43 13.51 -9.51
CA ASN A 82 18.30 12.99 -8.15
C ASN A 82 19.65 12.76 -7.44
N ARG A 83 20.77 13.17 -8.06
CA ARG A 83 22.13 13.11 -7.51
C ARG A 83 22.53 11.71 -7.06
N LEU A 84 22.13 10.69 -7.83
CA LEU A 84 22.41 9.29 -7.53
C LEU A 84 23.75 8.89 -8.16
N PRO A 85 24.79 8.53 -7.38
CA PRO A 85 26.07 8.09 -7.93
C PRO A 85 25.91 6.78 -8.70
N LEU A 86 26.56 6.67 -9.86
CA LEU A 86 26.49 5.49 -10.70
C LEU A 86 27.01 4.24 -9.95
N GLU A 87 28.09 4.40 -9.19
CA GLU A 87 28.71 3.34 -8.40
C GLU A 87 27.73 2.78 -7.37
N LYS A 88 26.94 3.65 -6.73
CA LYS A 88 25.94 3.25 -5.73
C LYS A 88 24.80 2.44 -6.35
N ILE A 89 24.34 2.80 -7.55
CA ILE A 89 23.34 2.01 -8.26
C ILE A 89 23.91 0.63 -8.64
N GLN A 90 25.15 0.57 -9.12
CA GLN A 90 25.81 -0.68 -9.46
C GLN A 90 26.04 -1.59 -8.24
N GLU A 91 26.43 -1.03 -7.09
CA GLU A 91 26.52 -1.75 -5.81
C GLU A 91 25.16 -2.33 -5.41
N THR A 92 24.10 -1.54 -5.55
CA THR A 92 22.73 -1.93 -5.20
C THR A 92 22.23 -3.08 -6.08
N LEU A 93 22.50 -3.02 -7.39
CA LEU A 93 22.19 -4.10 -8.33
C LEU A 93 22.89 -5.42 -7.97
N LYS A 94 24.18 -5.36 -7.62
CA LYS A 94 24.92 -6.55 -7.18
C LYS A 94 24.30 -7.15 -5.93
N LYS A 95 24.02 -6.31 -4.91
CA LYS A 95 23.40 -6.75 -3.66
C LYS A 95 22.01 -7.36 -3.89
N ARG A 96 21.22 -6.81 -4.83
CA ARG A 96 19.91 -7.36 -5.18
C ARG A 96 20.01 -8.76 -5.79
N GLU A 97 20.99 -9.00 -6.67
CA GLU A 97 21.19 -10.34 -7.24
C GLU A 97 21.70 -11.34 -6.19
N GLU A 98 22.59 -10.91 -5.28
CA GLU A 98 23.05 -11.72 -4.14
C GLU A 98 21.89 -12.12 -3.21
N LEU A 99 20.93 -11.22 -3.00
CA LEU A 99 19.80 -11.43 -2.09
C LEU A 99 18.51 -11.93 -2.76
N LYS A 100 18.53 -12.25 -4.06
CA LYS A 100 17.34 -12.51 -4.89
C LYS A 100 16.25 -13.39 -4.25
N ASN A 101 16.64 -14.41 -3.49
CA ASN A 101 15.73 -15.36 -2.82
C ASN A 101 15.68 -15.23 -1.29
N LYS A 102 16.42 -14.29 -0.71
CA LYS A 102 16.54 -14.07 0.74
C LYS A 102 16.47 -12.58 1.11
N SER A 103 15.81 -11.79 0.26
CA SER A 103 15.70 -10.35 0.45
C SER A 103 14.49 -9.99 1.31
N GLY A 104 14.60 -8.85 1.99
CA GLY A 104 13.52 -8.25 2.76
C GLY A 104 12.28 -7.98 1.90
N ALA A 105 12.43 -7.73 0.59
CA ALA A 105 11.29 -7.57 -0.31
C ALA A 105 10.33 -8.77 -0.29
N ILE A 106 10.86 -10.01 -0.19
CA ILE A 106 10.03 -11.23 -0.11
C ILE A 106 9.24 -11.23 1.21
N VAL A 107 9.91 -10.88 2.30
CA VAL A 107 9.31 -10.82 3.64
C VAL A 107 8.20 -9.78 3.69
N VAL A 108 8.48 -8.55 3.25
CA VAL A 108 7.51 -7.45 3.24
C VAL A 108 6.31 -7.77 2.33
N LYS A 109 6.55 -8.38 1.17
CA LYS A 109 5.46 -8.84 0.29
C LYS A 109 4.58 -9.89 0.95
N ARG A 110 5.18 -10.87 1.65
CA ARG A 110 4.42 -11.88 2.41
C ARG A 110 3.61 -11.23 3.53
N PHE A 111 4.20 -10.29 4.25
CA PHE A 111 3.53 -9.52 5.31
C PHE A 111 2.32 -8.74 4.77
N PHE A 112 2.45 -8.05 3.64
CA PHE A 112 1.33 -7.35 3.00
C PHE A 112 0.20 -8.31 2.61
N LYS A 113 0.54 -9.46 2.00
CA LYS A 113 -0.47 -10.49 1.65
C LYS A 113 -1.16 -11.06 2.88
N TYR A 114 -0.41 -11.36 3.93
CA TYR A 114 -0.96 -11.85 5.19
C TYR A 114 -1.94 -10.84 5.81
N ASN A 115 -1.53 -9.57 5.91
CA ASN A 115 -2.39 -8.53 6.45
C ASN A 115 -3.63 -8.28 5.60
N LEU A 116 -3.51 -8.36 4.27
CA LEU A 116 -4.65 -8.25 3.37
C LEU A 116 -5.68 -9.35 3.65
N ASN A 117 -5.25 -10.61 3.78
CA ASN A 117 -6.15 -11.72 4.10
C ASN A 117 -6.83 -11.51 5.45
N ARG A 118 -6.07 -11.09 6.47
CA ARG A 118 -6.63 -10.78 7.80
C ARG A 118 -7.69 -9.68 7.75
N LEU A 119 -7.48 -8.65 6.92
CA LEU A 119 -8.45 -7.56 6.75
C LEU A 119 -9.69 -8.01 5.98
N LEU A 120 -9.54 -8.87 4.97
CA LEU A 120 -10.68 -9.48 4.27
C LEU A 120 -11.54 -10.32 5.22
N ASP A 121 -10.92 -11.15 6.06
CA ASP A 121 -11.65 -11.91 7.09
C ASP A 121 -12.38 -10.99 8.08
N LYS A 122 -11.75 -9.86 8.43
CA LYS A 122 -12.36 -8.84 9.29
C LYS A 122 -13.55 -8.16 8.59
N LYS A 123 -13.43 -7.84 7.30
CA LYS A 123 -14.50 -7.26 6.48
C LYS A 123 -15.72 -8.19 6.44
N ASP A 124 -15.51 -9.48 6.22
CA ASP A 124 -16.60 -10.47 6.20
C ASP A 124 -17.32 -10.57 7.54
N LYS A 125 -16.58 -10.54 8.66
CA LYS A 125 -17.19 -10.50 10.00
C LYS A 125 -18.02 -9.23 10.23
N ILE A 126 -17.54 -8.08 9.77
CA ILE A 126 -18.27 -6.80 9.86
C ILE A 126 -19.56 -6.87 9.03
N LEU A 127 -19.50 -7.38 7.80
CA LEU A 127 -20.67 -7.54 6.93
C LEU A 127 -21.70 -8.50 7.53
N ASN A 128 -21.26 -9.62 8.09
CA ASN A 128 -22.17 -10.55 8.79
C ASN A 128 -22.87 -9.87 9.97
N ARG A 129 -22.15 -9.05 10.75
CA ARG A 129 -22.74 -8.29 11.85
C ARG A 129 -23.73 -7.23 11.36
N TYR A 130 -23.38 -6.53 10.28
CA TYR A 130 -24.26 -5.56 9.65
C TYR A 130 -25.58 -6.20 9.23
N ASN A 131 -25.52 -7.33 8.50
CA ASN A 131 -26.72 -8.03 8.03
C ASN A 131 -27.65 -8.49 9.17
N GLN A 132 -27.07 -8.93 10.30
CA GLN A 132 -27.85 -9.28 11.49
C GLN A 132 -28.59 -8.06 12.05
N LEU A 133 -27.89 -6.93 12.20
CA LEU A 133 -28.46 -5.69 12.73
C LEU A 133 -29.49 -5.10 11.77
N ALA A 134 -29.27 -5.16 10.46
CA ALA A 134 -30.21 -4.68 9.45
C ALA A 134 -31.50 -5.52 9.45
N THR A 135 -31.38 -6.83 9.66
CA THR A 135 -32.55 -7.70 9.82
C THR A 135 -33.31 -7.36 11.12
N GLU A 136 -32.59 -7.10 12.21
CA GLU A 136 -33.19 -6.67 13.48
C GLU A 136 -33.93 -5.32 13.34
N GLU A 137 -33.31 -4.33 12.69
CA GLU A 137 -33.93 -3.05 12.38
C GLU A 137 -35.20 -3.23 11.54
N GLN A 138 -35.12 -4.01 10.46
CA GLN A 138 -36.26 -4.25 9.57
C GLN A 138 -37.44 -4.90 10.31
N ASN A 139 -37.16 -5.83 11.22
CA ASN A 139 -38.18 -6.48 12.04
C ASN A 139 -38.85 -5.49 13.01
N LEU A 140 -38.06 -4.61 13.65
CA LEU A 140 -38.59 -3.56 14.54
C LEU A 140 -39.39 -2.51 13.75
N GLU A 141 -38.96 -2.15 12.54
CA GLU A 141 -39.71 -1.23 11.67
C GLU A 141 -41.04 -1.82 11.21
N ASN A 142 -41.07 -3.11 10.87
CA ASN A 142 -42.31 -3.79 10.52
C ASN A 142 -43.26 -3.86 11.72
N LEU A 143 -42.74 -4.23 12.89
CA LEU A 143 -43.51 -4.23 14.13
C LEU A 143 -44.09 -2.84 14.43
N LEU A 144 -43.30 -1.78 14.26
CA LEU A 144 -43.75 -0.39 14.46
C LEU A 144 -44.90 -0.03 13.52
N LYS A 145 -44.82 -0.43 12.24
CA LYS A 145 -45.89 -0.19 11.24
C LYS A 145 -47.19 -0.89 11.60
N ASP A 146 -47.09 -2.09 12.16
CA ASP A 146 -48.25 -2.92 12.52
C ASP A 146 -48.84 -2.56 13.89
N THR A 147 -48.13 -1.78 14.70
CA THR A 147 -48.55 -1.38 16.06
C THR A 147 -49.48 -0.18 16.02
N ILE A 148 -50.65 -0.30 16.64
CA ILE A 148 -51.69 0.75 16.68
C ILE A 148 -51.58 1.61 17.95
N GLN A 149 -51.18 1.02 19.08
CA GLN A 149 -51.13 1.73 20.36
C GLN A 149 -49.87 2.59 20.47
N GLU A 150 -50.06 3.87 20.82
CA GLU A 150 -48.98 4.85 20.89
C GLU A 150 -47.90 4.49 21.92
N GLU A 151 -48.30 3.98 23.09
CA GLU A 151 -47.36 3.55 24.14
C GLU A 151 -46.43 2.43 23.64
N GLU A 152 -46.98 1.43 22.94
CA GLU A 152 -46.21 0.33 22.35
C GLU A 152 -45.30 0.81 21.21
N GLN A 153 -45.75 1.81 20.43
CA GLN A 153 -44.92 2.44 19.39
C GLN A 153 -43.67 3.11 20.00
N PHE A 154 -43.83 3.83 21.12
CA PHE A 154 -42.69 4.45 21.82
C PHE A 154 -41.67 3.40 22.28
N ASP A 155 -42.12 2.28 22.86
CA ASP A 155 -41.24 1.19 23.28
C ASP A 155 -40.44 0.60 22.11
N ILE A 156 -41.05 0.46 20.94
CA ILE A 156 -40.36 -0.02 19.73
C ILE A 156 -39.34 1.01 19.26
N ILE A 157 -39.69 2.30 19.23
CA ILE A 157 -38.76 3.39 18.87
C ILE A 157 -37.53 3.38 19.79
N TYR A 158 -37.72 3.21 21.10
CA TYR A 158 -36.61 3.12 22.06
C TYR A 158 -35.70 1.92 21.80
N LYS A 159 -36.23 0.77 21.36
CA LYS A 159 -35.41 -0.39 20.95
C LYS A 159 -34.71 -0.18 19.62
N LEU A 160 -35.31 0.60 18.73
CA LEU A 160 -34.82 0.82 17.38
C LEU A 160 -33.60 1.76 17.35
N GLN A 161 -33.57 2.77 18.21
CA GLN A 161 -32.44 3.71 18.36
C GLN A 161 -31.07 3.03 18.55
N PRO A 162 -30.88 2.12 19.54
CA PRO A 162 -29.58 1.47 19.75
C PRO A 162 -29.20 0.50 18.63
N VAL A 163 -30.16 -0.09 17.90
CA VAL A 163 -29.87 -0.92 16.71
C VAL A 163 -29.29 -0.05 15.60
N ARG A 164 -29.91 1.12 15.33
CA ARG A 164 -29.42 2.11 14.37
C ARG A 164 -28.05 2.67 14.72
N GLU A 165 -27.78 2.90 15.99
CA GLU A 165 -26.45 3.33 16.45
C GLU A 165 -25.39 2.27 16.17
N LYS A 166 -25.67 1.01 16.53
CA LYS A 166 -24.78 -0.12 16.22
C LYS A 166 -24.57 -0.33 14.73
N LEU A 167 -25.57 -0.05 13.89
CA LEU A 167 -25.43 -0.08 12.43
C LEU A 167 -24.44 0.96 11.96
N ARG A 168 -24.59 2.23 12.36
CA ARG A 168 -23.64 3.30 12.02
C ARG A 168 -22.21 2.98 12.46
N ASP A 169 -22.04 2.50 13.69
CA ASP A 169 -20.72 2.07 14.19
C ASP A 169 -20.12 0.93 13.36
N THR A 170 -20.96 0.04 12.82
CA THR A 170 -20.53 -1.08 11.98
C THR A 170 -20.16 -0.60 10.58
N GLU A 171 -20.89 0.37 10.03
CA GLU A 171 -20.57 1.04 8.76
C GLU A 171 -19.25 1.81 8.84
N ASP A 172 -19.00 2.57 9.91
CA ASP A 172 -17.74 3.29 10.11
C ASP A 172 -16.55 2.32 10.15
N LYS A 173 -16.70 1.20 10.88
CA LYS A 173 -15.69 0.14 10.91
C LYS A 173 -15.46 -0.49 9.54
N TYR A 174 -16.53 -0.66 8.76
CA TYR A 174 -16.44 -1.18 7.39
C TYR A 174 -15.61 -0.23 6.51
N LEU A 175 -15.91 1.08 6.54
CA LEU A 175 -15.21 2.07 5.73
C LEU A 175 -13.71 2.13 6.03
N VAL A 176 -13.33 2.06 7.31
CA VAL A 176 -11.92 2.00 7.73
C VAL A 176 -11.24 0.75 7.15
N VAL A 177 -11.85 -0.43 7.33
CA VAL A 177 -11.28 -1.69 6.83
C VAL A 177 -11.19 -1.69 5.30
N GLU A 178 -12.19 -1.16 4.60
CA GLU A 178 -12.20 -1.06 3.14
C GLU A 178 -11.07 -0.16 2.63
N LYS A 179 -10.84 0.98 3.28
CA LYS A 179 -9.72 1.87 2.99
C LYS A 179 -8.39 1.15 3.14
N ASP A 180 -8.18 0.44 4.25
CA ASP A 180 -6.93 -0.29 4.53
C ASP A 180 -6.69 -1.42 3.49
N ILE A 181 -7.74 -2.15 3.13
CA ILE A 181 -7.70 -3.19 2.08
C ILE A 181 -7.25 -2.58 0.75
N ASN A 182 -7.86 -1.47 0.34
CA ASN A 182 -7.54 -0.81 -0.94
C ASN A 182 -6.10 -0.28 -0.96
N GLN A 183 -5.63 0.27 0.15
CA GLN A 183 -4.24 0.70 0.28
C GLN A 183 -3.25 -0.47 0.16
N LEU A 184 -3.51 -1.61 0.82
CA LEU A 184 -2.64 -2.79 0.70
C LEU A 184 -2.66 -3.40 -0.71
N LYS A 185 -3.84 -3.46 -1.34
CA LYS A 185 -3.96 -3.90 -2.74
C LYS A 185 -3.12 -3.03 -3.66
N LYS A 186 -3.23 -1.70 -3.54
CA LYS A 186 -2.40 -0.76 -4.31
C LYS A 186 -0.91 -0.99 -4.08
N LYS A 187 -0.48 -1.16 -2.82
CA LYS A 187 0.93 -1.45 -2.50
C LYS A 187 1.44 -2.75 -3.10
N LEU A 188 0.61 -3.78 -3.13
CA LEU A 188 0.94 -5.07 -3.75
C LEU A 188 1.01 -4.98 -5.27
N GLU A 189 0.11 -4.21 -5.88
CA GLU A 189 0.02 -4.00 -7.32
C GLU A 189 1.18 -3.16 -7.86
N SER A 190 1.51 -2.04 -7.20
CA SER A 190 2.58 -1.13 -7.63
C SER A 190 3.99 -1.69 -7.41
N LYS A 191 4.11 -2.76 -6.61
CA LYS A 191 5.31 -3.56 -6.29
C LYS A 191 6.45 -2.83 -5.59
N TRP A 192 6.76 -1.59 -5.99
CA TRP A 192 7.83 -0.78 -5.41
C TRP A 192 7.79 -0.70 -3.88
N PRO A 193 6.62 -0.64 -3.19
CA PRO A 193 6.59 -0.46 -1.73
C PRO A 193 7.24 -1.61 -0.97
N TYR A 194 7.35 -2.81 -1.57
CA TYR A 194 8.11 -3.90 -0.99
C TYR A 194 9.45 -4.13 -1.71
N GLU A 195 9.58 -3.81 -3.00
CA GLU A 195 10.83 -3.99 -3.77
C GLU A 195 12.00 -3.09 -3.31
N ILE A 196 11.71 -1.95 -2.67
CA ILE A 196 12.74 -1.08 -2.05
C ILE A 196 13.53 -1.77 -0.93
N TYR A 197 12.99 -2.85 -0.36
CA TYR A 197 13.65 -3.71 0.64
C TYR A 197 14.42 -4.87 0.00
N GLY A 198 14.52 -4.93 -1.34
CA GLY A 198 15.20 -6.00 -2.04
C GLY A 198 16.73 -6.04 -1.83
N VAL A 199 17.28 -5.00 -1.23
CA VAL A 199 18.71 -4.81 -0.94
C VAL A 199 19.02 -4.92 0.55
N VAL A 200 18.04 -5.34 1.35
CA VAL A 200 18.15 -5.66 2.77
C VAL A 200 17.97 -7.18 2.87
N SER A 201 18.77 -7.87 3.67
CA SER A 201 18.55 -9.32 3.85
C SER A 201 17.30 -9.57 4.71
N GLU A 202 16.72 -10.75 4.61
CA GLU A 202 15.64 -11.17 5.51
C GLU A 202 16.08 -11.12 6.99
N GLU A 203 17.31 -11.52 7.29
CA GLU A 203 17.89 -11.50 8.63
C GLU A 203 18.00 -10.06 9.18
N GLU A 204 18.56 -9.14 8.41
CA GLU A 204 18.72 -7.73 8.77
C GLU A 204 17.35 -7.06 9.02
N LEU A 205 16.35 -7.39 8.18
CA LEU A 205 14.99 -6.86 8.35
C LEU A 205 14.32 -7.40 9.62
N LEU A 206 14.51 -8.69 9.94
CA LEU A 206 13.96 -9.30 11.14
C LEU A 206 14.61 -8.75 12.42
N GLU A 207 15.93 -8.53 12.41
CA GLU A 207 16.66 -7.92 13.52
C GLU A 207 16.15 -6.50 13.79
N THR A 208 16.06 -5.67 12.75
CA THR A 208 15.51 -4.30 12.84
C THR A 208 14.09 -4.31 13.41
N TYR A 209 13.26 -5.28 13.01
CA TYR A 209 11.92 -5.44 13.54
C TYR A 209 11.91 -5.82 15.03
N LYS A 210 12.74 -6.78 15.45
CA LYS A 210 12.86 -7.17 16.86
C LYS A 210 13.29 -6.01 17.76
N GLU A 211 14.29 -5.24 17.31
CA GLU A 211 14.79 -4.06 18.03
C GLU A 211 13.72 -2.97 18.15
N ALA A 212 13.02 -2.66 17.06
CA ALA A 212 11.98 -1.62 17.04
C ALA A 212 10.78 -1.96 17.94
N PHE A 213 10.46 -3.24 18.10
CA PHE A 213 9.30 -3.69 18.88
C PHE A 213 9.65 -4.22 20.27
N LYS A 214 10.92 -4.11 20.72
CA LYS A 214 11.41 -4.63 22.01
C LYS A 214 10.81 -6.00 22.35
N MET A 215 10.78 -6.91 21.37
CA MET A 215 10.42 -8.29 21.66
C MET A 215 11.63 -8.91 22.35
N GLU A 216 11.71 -8.75 23.68
CA GLU A 216 12.58 -9.60 24.51
C GLU A 216 12.07 -11.04 24.35
N ASP A 217 12.97 -11.93 23.92
CA ASP A 217 12.70 -13.35 23.67
C ASP A 217 12.14 -14.07 24.92
#